data_AF-A0A7Y4U3X5-F1
#
_entry.id   AF-A0A7Y4U3X5-F1
#
_cell.length_a   1.000
_cell.length_b   1.000
_cell.length_c   1.000
_cell.angle_alpha   90.00
_cell.angle_beta   90.00
_cell.angle_gamma   90.00
#
_symmetry.space_group_name_H-M   'P 1'
#
loop_
_entity.id
_entity.type
_entity.pdbx_description
1 polymer ?
#
loop_
_entity_poly.entity_id
_entity_poly.type
_entity_poly.pdbx_seq_one_letter_code
_entity_poly.pdbx_strand_id
1 'polypeptide(L)'
;MTTQAPWERITAMPAFHTLLLAKQRFIIPATLFFLVYYFALPLLVGYAPRLMETKVVGVINVAYLFALSQFLMAWILAAFYIRAAKRFDVMAAGVIAELDRHPRGE
;
A
#
# COMPACT_ATOMS: atom_id res chain seq x y z
N MET A 1 19.82 18.53 24.16
CA MET A 1 18.38 18.84 24.21
C MET A 1 17.73 18.19 22.99
N THR A 2 17.06 17.06 23.17
CA THR A 2 16.28 16.44 22.10
C THR A 2 15.01 17.27 21.93
N THR A 3 14.85 17.94 20.79
CA THR A 3 13.60 18.59 20.42
C THR A 3 12.52 17.52 20.39
N GLN A 4 11.73 17.41 21.46
CA GLN A 4 10.49 16.64 21.46
C GLN A 4 9.62 17.29 20.39
N ALA A 5 9.48 16.63 19.23
CA ALA A 5 8.59 17.13 18.20
C ALA A 5 7.18 17.30 18.83
N PRO A 6 6.48 18.41 18.58
CA PRO A 6 5.19 18.70 19.19
C PRO A 6 4.11 17.83 18.52
N TRP A 7 4.16 16.53 18.77
CA TRP A 7 3.33 15.51 18.13
C TRP A 7 1.84 15.80 18.29
N GLU A 8 1.42 16.29 19.47
CA GLU A 8 0.04 16.70 19.75
C GLU A 8 -0.44 17.85 18.85
N ARG A 9 0.45 18.79 18.49
CA ARG A 9 0.10 19.87 17.57
C ARG A 9 0.00 19.36 16.15
N ILE A 10 0.95 18.51 15.74
CA ILE A 10 0.98 17.93 14.39
C ILE A 10 -0.28 17.08 14.15
N THR A 11 -0.69 16.27 15.14
CA THR A 11 -1.89 15.45 15.01
C THR A 11 -3.18 16.27 15.00
N ALA A 12 -3.22 17.42 15.67
CA ALA A 12 -4.36 18.33 15.65
C ALA A 12 -4.50 19.14 14.34
N MET A 13 -3.47 19.19 13.50
CA MET A 13 -3.50 19.96 12.25
C MET A 13 -4.42 19.32 11.19
N PRO A 14 -5.33 20.09 10.56
CA PRO A 14 -6.17 19.58 9.46
C PRO A 14 -5.37 19.03 8.27
N ALA A 15 -4.19 19.61 8.01
CA ALA A 15 -3.28 19.18 6.95
C ALA A 15 -2.73 17.76 7.20
N PHE A 16 -2.48 17.39 8.46
CA PHE A 16 -2.05 16.05 8.85
C PHE A 16 -3.15 15.00 8.66
N HIS A 17 -4.39 15.34 9.02
CA HIS A 17 -5.54 14.47 8.74
C HIS A 17 -5.75 14.25 7.23
N THR A 18 -5.58 15.30 6.43
CA THR A 18 -5.67 15.21 4.97
C THR A 18 -4.58 14.30 4.38
N LEU A 19 -3.35 14.37 4.91
CA LEU A 19 -2.25 13.45 4.57
C LEU A 19 -2.62 11.99 4.88
N LEU A 20 -3.14 11.72 6.08
CA LEU A 20 -3.52 10.37 6.49
C LEU A 20 -4.65 9.80 5.63
N LEU A 21 -5.68 10.60 5.35
CA LEU A 21 -6.78 10.19 4.47
C LEU A 21 -6.29 9.89 3.05
N ALA A 22 -5.39 10.71 2.50
CA ALA A 22 -4.80 10.48 1.19
C ALA A 22 -3.98 9.17 1.15
N LYS A 23 -3.21 8.88 2.20
CA LYS A 23 -2.44 7.65 2.34
C LYS A 23 -3.35 6.43 2.48
N GLN A 24 -4.36 6.50 3.34
CA GLN A 24 -5.33 5.42 3.55
C GLN A 24 -6.13 5.09 2.28
N ARG A 25 -6.57 6.10 1.53
CA ARG A 25 -7.33 5.90 0.29
C ARG A 25 -6.53 5.17 -0.80
N PHE A 26 -5.21 5.17 -0.71
CA PHE A 26 -4.34 4.42 -1.60
C PHE A 26 -3.99 3.03 -1.04
N ILE A 27 -3.57 2.97 0.23
CA ILE A 27 -3.08 1.72 0.83
C ILE A 27 -4.22 0.74 1.08
N ILE A 28 -5.36 1.18 1.60
CA ILE A 28 -6.46 0.27 1.98
C ILE A 28 -6.97 -0.55 0.78
N PRO A 29 -7.29 0.06 -0.38
CA PRO A 29 -7.71 -0.72 -1.55
C PRO A 29 -6.60 -1.65 -2.07
N ALA A 30 -5.33 -1.21 -2.04
CA ALA A 30 -4.20 -2.02 -2.47
C ALA A 30 -4.00 -3.24 -1.57
N THR A 31 -4.10 -3.07 -0.24
CA THR A 31 -4.05 -4.17 0.72
C THR A 31 -5.22 -5.12 0.54
N LEU A 32 -6.44 -4.62 0.34
CA LEU A 32 -7.60 -5.46 0.11
C LEU A 32 -7.44 -6.30 -1.16
N PHE A 33 -7.01 -5.67 -2.27
CA PHE A 33 -6.71 -6.37 -3.51
C PHE A 33 -5.61 -7.42 -3.32
N PHE A 34 -4.52 -7.07 -2.64
CA PHE A 34 -3.43 -7.99 -2.33
C PHE A 34 -3.94 -9.22 -1.57
N LEU A 35 -4.73 -9.03 -0.51
CA LEU A 35 -5.27 -10.13 0.29
C LEU A 35 -6.17 -11.04 -0.55
N VAL A 36 -7.11 -10.46 -1.31
CA VAL A 36 -8.01 -11.22 -2.18
C VAL A 36 -7.21 -12.02 -3.21
N TYR A 37 -6.23 -11.40 -3.87
CA TYR A 37 -5.40 -12.05 -4.88
C TYR A 37 -4.47 -13.11 -4.27
N TYR A 38 -3.96 -12.85 -3.07
CA TYR A 38 -3.11 -13.78 -2.34
C TYR A 38 -3.87 -15.05 -1.98
N PHE A 39 -5.05 -14.89 -1.36
CA PHE A 39 -5.89 -16.02 -0.94
C PHE A 39 -6.67 -16.68 -2.08
N ALA A 40 -6.79 -16.03 -3.24
CA ALA A 40 -7.40 -16.65 -4.41
C ALA A 40 -6.71 -17.97 -4.79
N LEU A 41 -5.37 -18.07 -4.67
CA LEU A 41 -4.66 -19.32 -5.00
C LEU A 41 -5.11 -20.51 -4.14
N PRO A 42 -4.98 -20.50 -2.79
CA PRO A 42 -5.42 -21.63 -1.98
C PRO A 42 -6.93 -21.88 -2.08
N LEU A 43 -7.75 -20.83 -2.25
CA LEU A 43 -9.18 -21.00 -2.48
C LEU A 43 -9.46 -21.73 -3.81
N LEU A 44 -8.85 -21.30 -4.92
CA LEU A 44 -9.03 -21.95 -6.21
C LEU A 44 -8.48 -23.37 -6.23
N VAL A 45 -7.35 -23.63 -5.56
CA VAL A 45 -6.80 -24.98 -5.42
C VAL A 45 -7.76 -25.88 -4.64
N GLY A 46 -8.38 -25.38 -3.57
CA GLY A 46 -9.32 -26.15 -2.75
C GLY A 46 -10.70 -26.38 -3.41
N TYR A 47 -11.27 -25.34 -4.03
CA TYR A 47 -12.62 -25.39 -4.59
C TYR A 47 -12.66 -25.79 -6.08
N ALA A 48 -11.61 -25.51 -6.84
CA ALA A 48 -11.51 -25.79 -8.27
C ALA A 48 -10.18 -26.46 -8.66
N PRO A 49 -9.81 -27.61 -8.03
CA PRO A 49 -8.53 -28.26 -8.26
C PRO A 49 -8.32 -28.63 -9.74
N ARG A 50 -9.37 -29.05 -10.45
CA ARG A 50 -9.30 -29.39 -11.88
C ARG A 50 -8.81 -28.24 -12.77
N LEU A 51 -9.21 -27.00 -12.45
CA LEU A 51 -8.74 -25.82 -13.19
C LEU A 51 -7.26 -25.56 -12.88
N MET A 52 -6.88 -25.65 -11.60
CA MET A 52 -5.52 -25.39 -11.14
C MET A 52 -4.49 -26.44 -11.59
N GLU A 53 -4.93 -27.69 -11.77
CA GLU A 53 -4.13 -28.81 -12.30
C GLU A 53 -4.03 -28.82 -13.82
N THR A 54 -4.80 -27.97 -14.52
CA THR A 54 -4.77 -27.90 -15.98
C THR A 54 -3.35 -27.56 -16.45
N LYS A 55 -2.74 -28.47 -17.21
CA LYS A 55 -1.37 -28.33 -17.72
C LYS A 55 -1.37 -27.33 -18.87
N VAL A 56 -0.42 -26.40 -18.84
CA VAL A 56 -0.21 -25.40 -19.90
C VAL A 56 0.97 -25.80 -20.78
N VAL A 57 2.13 -26.07 -20.18
CA VAL A 57 3.32 -26.54 -20.89
C VAL A 57 4.06 -27.57 -20.04
N GLY A 58 4.13 -28.81 -20.53
CA GLY A 58 4.82 -29.91 -19.84
C GLY A 58 4.26 -30.15 -18.43
N VAL A 59 5.09 -29.92 -17.40
CA VAL A 59 4.72 -30.06 -15.97
C VAL A 59 4.15 -28.78 -15.36
N ILE A 60 4.16 -27.67 -16.09
CA ILE A 60 3.66 -26.36 -15.63
C ILE A 60 2.13 -26.35 -15.79
N ASN A 61 1.43 -26.22 -14.67
CA ASN A 61 -0.01 -26.07 -14.61
C ASN A 61 -0.41 -24.62 -14.28
N VAL A 62 -1.71 -24.34 -14.29
CA VAL A 62 -2.26 -23.02 -13.99
C VAL A 62 -1.88 -22.55 -12.58
N ALA A 63 -1.81 -23.46 -11.59
CA ALA A 63 -1.39 -23.10 -10.23
C ALA A 63 0.03 -22.52 -10.20
N TYR A 64 0.98 -23.11 -10.93
CA TYR A 64 2.34 -22.58 -11.03
C TYR A 64 2.38 -21.19 -11.69
N LEU A 65 1.60 -20.98 -12.76
CA LEU A 65 1.51 -19.67 -13.40
C LEU A 65 0.90 -18.62 -12.46
N PHE A 66 -0.15 -18.99 -11.71
CA PHE A 66 -0.76 -18.09 -10.75
C PHE A 66 0.21 -17.78 -9.60
N ALA A 67 0.93 -18.76 -9.08
CA ALA A 67 1.98 -18.54 -8.07
C ALA A 67 3.05 -17.57 -8.59
N LEU A 68 3.52 -17.74 -9.82
CA LEU A 68 4.48 -16.81 -10.45
C LEU A 68 3.90 -15.40 -10.60
N SER A 69 2.62 -15.30 -10.97
CA SER A 69 1.93 -14.02 -11.09
C SER A 69 1.86 -13.24 -9.77
N GLN A 70 1.91 -13.91 -8.61
CA GLN A 70 1.91 -13.23 -7.32
C GLN A 70 3.18 -12.40 -7.10
N PHE A 71 4.33 -12.85 -7.61
CA PHE A 71 5.57 -12.07 -7.57
C PHE A 71 5.46 -10.80 -8.41
N LEU A 72 4.95 -10.92 -9.64
CA LEU A 72 4.71 -9.78 -10.52
C LEU A 72 3.71 -8.80 -9.89
N MET A 73 2.63 -9.31 -9.30
CA MET A 73 1.64 -8.52 -8.57
C MET A 73 2.29 -7.72 -7.43
N ALA A 74 3.13 -8.35 -6.61
CA ALA A 74 3.82 -7.67 -5.51
C ALA A 74 4.74 -6.55 -6.00
N TRP A 75 5.50 -6.77 -7.07
CA TRP A 75 6.33 -5.73 -7.68
C TRP A 75 5.52 -4.59 -8.28
N ILE A 76 4.40 -4.90 -8.94
CA ILE A 76 3.47 -3.90 -9.48
C ILE A 76 2.92 -3.04 -8.34
N LEU A 77 2.46 -3.65 -7.24
CA LEU A 77 1.98 -2.93 -6.07
C LEU A 77 3.08 -2.05 -5.45
N ALA A 78 4.31 -2.57 -5.34
CA ALA A 78 5.45 -1.80 -4.85
C ALA A 78 5.76 -0.60 -5.75
N ALA A 79 5.77 -0.78 -7.07
CA ALA A 79 6.00 0.31 -8.03
C ALA A 79 4.90 1.39 -7.96
N PHE A 80 3.63 0.96 -7.90
CA PHE A 80 2.51 1.88 -7.68
C PHE A 80 2.63 2.62 -6.35
N TYR A 81 3.03 1.93 -5.28
CA TYR A 81 3.26 2.52 -3.97
C TYR A 81 4.36 3.58 -4.01
N ILE A 82 5.52 3.29 -4.61
CA ILE A 82 6.62 4.27 -4.72
C ILE A 82 6.15 5.53 -5.46
N ARG A 83 5.36 5.37 -6.52
CA ARG A 83 4.80 6.49 -7.26
C ARG A 83 3.80 7.31 -6.43
N ALA A 84 2.97 6.66 -5.61
CA ALA A 84 2.07 7.33 -4.67
C ALA A 84 2.83 7.99 -3.51
N ALA A 85 3.89 7.36 -3.02
CA ALA A 85 4.73 7.84 -1.91
C ALA A 85 5.31 9.23 -2.21
N LYS A 86 5.77 9.46 -3.45
CA LYS A 86 6.23 10.80 -3.88
C LYS A 86 5.20 11.91 -3.62
N ARG A 87 3.91 11.62 -3.78
CA ARG A 87 2.84 12.58 -3.49
C ARG A 87 2.68 12.80 -1.99
N PHE A 88 2.82 11.76 -1.18
CA PHE A 88 2.76 11.87 0.27
C PHE A 88 3.96 12.63 0.83
N ASP A 89 5.16 12.46 0.25
CA ASP A 89 6.37 13.18 0.64
C ASP A 89 6.22 14.70 0.44
N VAL A 90 5.63 15.12 -0.69
CA VAL A 90 5.33 16.53 -0.95
C VAL A 90 4.32 17.09 0.07
N MET A 91 3.28 16.33 0.38
CA MET A 91 2.29 16.74 1.38
C MET A 91 2.90 16.84 2.79
N ALA A 92 3.77 15.89 3.15
CA ALA A 92 4.47 15.90 4.44
C ALA A 92 5.40 17.12 4.56
N ALA A 93 6.13 17.47 3.50
CA ALA A 93 6.94 18.68 3.45
C ALA A 93 6.09 19.95 3.65
N GLY A 94 4.86 19.97 3.11
CA GLY A 94 3.89 21.05 3.34
C GLY A 94 3.48 21.22 4.80
N VAL A 95 3.19 20.10 5.50
CA VAL A 95 2.85 20.11 6.93
C VAL A 95 4.01 20.65 7.78
N ILE A 96 5.24 20.24 7.47
CA ILE A 96 6.46 20.72 8.16
C ILE A 96 6.64 22.23 7.92
N ALA A 97 6.50 22.69 6.68
CA ALA A 97 6.63 24.11 6.35
C ALA A 97 5.53 25.01 6.96
N GLU A 98 4.37 24.45 7.29
CA GLU A 98 3.30 25.15 8.01
C GLU A 98 3.61 25.24 9.51
N LEU A 99 4.16 24.18 10.09
CA LEU A 99 4.65 24.14 11.47
C LEU A 99 5.79 25.15 11.70
N ASP A 100 6.72 25.27 10.74
CA ASP A 100 7.84 26.20 10.81
C ASP A 100 7.41 27.67 10.65
N ARG A 101 6.30 27.94 9.95
CA ARG A 101 5.73 29.29 9.80
C ARG A 101 5.00 29.79 11.05
N HIS A 102 4.44 28.89 11.87
CA HIS A 102 3.73 29.22 13.11
C HIS A 102 4.31 28.43 14.31
N PRO A 103 5.56 28.71 14.72
CA PRO A 103 6.25 27.95 15.76
C PRO A 103 5.68 28.18 17.18
N ARG A 104 4.96 29.28 17.40
CA ARG A 104 4.21 29.60 18.62
C ARG A 104 2.81 30.05 18.18
N GLY A 105 1.77 29.52 18.81
CA GLY A 105 0.42 30.00 18.60
C GLY A 105 0.30 31.45 19.07
N GLU A 106 0.22 32.36 18.11
CA GLU A 106 -0.66 33.52 18.14
C GLU A 106 -1.62 33.41 16.95
#